data_AF-A0A8T1USW8-F1
#
_entry.id   AF-A0A8T1USW8-F1
#
_cell.length_a   1.000
_cell.length_b   1.000
_cell.length_c   1.000
_cell.angle_alpha   90.00
_cell.angle_beta   90.00
_cell.angle_gamma   90.00
#
_symmetry.space_group_name_H-M   'P 1'
#
loop_
_entity.id
_entity.type
_entity.pdbx_description
1 polymer ?
#
loop_
_entity_poly.entity_id
_entity_poly.type
_entity_poly.pdbx_seq_one_letter_code
_entity_poly.pdbx_strand_id
1 'polypeptide(L)'
;MDYELGDEELMTKESELANGPTFEDLAIDDSLSDLERVTKYVCSNIPLQRVIHVKMLHETARSVGFQATCDQLLPLLEPLVCDVEYVVRQHVALQFPPLCQFLVEADPDAGYKVLLDKLIPLVTKLVSDDQHEVRSAASESLVEMAALVKPEDQGQHVLTIVLPLAHDDDNEQFRISAVSLYNGLAEHFGPELCQQFCVPELISLSEDPVFREWS
;
A
#
# COMPACT_ATOMS: atom_id res chain seq x y z
N MET A 1 -49.67 -11.70 -6.66
CA MET A 1 -49.78 -10.43 -5.91
C MET A 1 -48.50 -9.73 -6.26
N ASP A 2 -48.55 -9.04 -7.39
CA ASP A 2 -47.39 -8.45 -8.04
C ASP A 2 -46.99 -7.23 -7.21
N TYR A 3 -45.78 -7.26 -6.66
CA TYR A 3 -45.21 -6.10 -5.97
C TYR A 3 -44.77 -5.13 -7.06
N GLU A 4 -45.67 -4.22 -7.45
CA GLU A 4 -45.30 -3.01 -8.18
C GLU A 4 -44.40 -2.18 -7.24
N LEU A 5 -43.08 -2.25 -7.46
CA LEU A 5 -42.14 -1.26 -6.95
C LEU A 5 -42.62 0.10 -7.46
N GLY A 6 -42.96 1.02 -6.55
CA GLY A 6 -43.47 2.33 -6.92
C GLY A 6 -42.45 3.07 -7.77
N ASP A 7 -42.91 3.70 -8.85
CA ASP A 7 -42.10 4.48 -9.80
C ASP A 7 -41.16 5.49 -9.09
N GLU A 8 -41.53 5.96 -7.89
CA GLU A 8 -40.69 6.85 -7.07
C GLU A 8 -39.38 6.21 -6.59
N GLU A 9 -39.38 4.92 -6.26
CA GLU A 9 -38.21 4.19 -5.74
C GLU A 9 -37.22 3.81 -6.86
N LEU A 10 -37.74 3.60 -8.08
CA LEU A 10 -36.98 3.47 -9.33
C LEU A 10 -36.35 4.80 -9.76
N MET A 11 -37.09 5.90 -9.67
CA MET A 11 -36.62 7.25 -10.01
C MET A 11 -35.51 7.74 -9.07
N THR A 12 -35.54 7.37 -7.78
CA THR A 12 -34.44 7.67 -6.85
C THR A 12 -33.16 6.94 -7.21
N LYS A 13 -33.24 5.66 -7.62
CA LYS A 13 -32.07 4.88 -8.05
C LYS A 13 -31.49 5.35 -9.39
N GLU A 14 -32.33 5.79 -10.32
CA GLU A 14 -31.86 6.39 -11.58
C GLU A 14 -31.20 7.76 -11.36
N SER A 15 -31.63 8.55 -10.36
CA SER A 15 -31.01 9.84 -10.02
C SER A 15 -29.63 9.70 -9.37
N GLU A 16 -29.37 8.60 -8.64
CA GLU A 16 -28.06 8.32 -8.06
C GLU A 16 -27.05 7.86 -9.12
N LEU A 17 -27.51 7.16 -10.17
CA LEU A 17 -26.70 6.80 -11.34
C LEU A 17 -26.38 8.00 -12.26
N ALA A 18 -27.14 9.10 -12.15
CA ALA A 18 -26.96 10.31 -12.94
C ALA A 18 -25.89 11.28 -12.40
N ASN A 19 -25.33 11.01 -11.21
CA ASN A 19 -24.36 11.89 -10.54
C ASN A 19 -22.91 11.37 -10.58
N GLY A 20 -22.58 10.52 -11.56
CA GLY A 20 -21.19 10.20 -11.87
C GLY A 20 -20.43 11.45 -12.35
N PRO A 21 -19.12 11.56 -12.10
CA PRO A 21 -18.33 12.69 -12.55
C PRO A 21 -18.43 12.84 -14.07
N THR A 22 -18.71 14.05 -14.53
CA THR A 22 -18.75 14.37 -15.96
C THR A 22 -17.34 14.41 -16.56
N PHE A 23 -17.24 14.38 -17.89
CA PHE A 23 -15.95 14.57 -18.57
C PHE A 23 -15.28 15.91 -18.22
N GLU A 24 -16.07 16.96 -17.93
CA GLU A 24 -15.56 18.26 -17.48
C GLU A 24 -15.02 18.19 -16.04
N ASP A 25 -15.64 17.39 -15.18
CA ASP A 25 -15.16 17.15 -13.80
C ASP A 25 -13.83 16.39 -13.78
N LEU A 26 -13.52 15.64 -14.86
CA LEU A 26 -12.26 14.95 -15.06
C LEU A 26 -11.17 15.82 -15.73
N ALA A 27 -11.50 17.05 -16.14
CA ALA A 27 -10.53 17.93 -16.78
C ALA A 27 -9.36 18.24 -15.82
N ILE A 28 -8.14 17.98 -16.31
CA ILE A 28 -6.92 18.26 -15.59
C ILE A 28 -6.44 19.65 -16.00
N ASP A 29 -5.93 20.40 -15.02
CA ASP A 29 -5.31 21.69 -15.26
C ASP A 29 -3.89 21.48 -15.83
N ASP A 30 -3.80 21.56 -17.17
CA ASP A 30 -2.54 21.40 -17.91
C ASP A 30 -1.56 22.56 -17.70
N SER A 31 -1.99 23.65 -17.04
CA SER A 31 -1.10 24.78 -16.72
C SER A 31 -0.24 24.52 -15.48
N LEU A 32 -0.60 23.52 -14.66
CA LEU A 32 0.12 23.17 -13.43
C LEU A 32 1.39 22.38 -13.74
N SER A 33 2.42 22.59 -12.92
CA SER A 33 3.55 21.65 -12.84
C SER A 33 3.09 20.28 -12.31
N ASP A 34 3.90 19.24 -12.52
CA ASP A 34 3.56 17.89 -12.02
C ASP A 34 3.40 17.87 -10.49
N LEU A 35 4.20 18.66 -9.78
CA LEU A 35 4.10 18.80 -8.32
C LEU A 35 2.79 19.43 -7.88
N GLU A 36 2.41 20.55 -8.51
CA GLU A 36 1.15 21.23 -8.22
C GLU A 36 -0.05 20.34 -8.55
N ARG A 37 0.04 19.62 -9.67
CA ARG A 37 -0.99 18.70 -10.13
C ARG A 37 -1.16 17.54 -9.14
N VAL A 38 -0.08 16.86 -8.76
CA VAL A 38 -0.13 15.78 -7.75
C VAL A 38 -0.70 16.31 -6.44
N THR A 39 -0.14 17.40 -5.90
CA THR A 39 -0.56 17.99 -4.61
C THR A 39 -2.04 18.35 -4.60
N LYS A 40 -2.55 18.87 -5.72
CA LYS A 40 -3.97 19.25 -5.86
C LYS A 40 -4.89 18.04 -5.97
N TYR A 41 -4.60 17.12 -6.90
CA TYR A 41 -5.56 16.11 -7.31
C TYR A 41 -5.55 14.83 -6.48
N VAL A 42 -4.48 14.56 -5.70
CA VAL A 42 -4.54 13.49 -4.68
C VAL A 42 -5.52 13.80 -3.56
N CYS A 43 -5.91 15.06 -3.39
CA CYS A 43 -6.93 15.52 -2.43
C CYS A 43 -8.31 15.73 -3.08
N SER A 44 -8.51 15.28 -4.33
CA SER A 44 -9.78 15.47 -5.05
C SER A 44 -10.92 14.62 -4.47
N ASN A 45 -12.14 15.12 -4.54
CA ASN A 45 -13.34 14.33 -4.23
C ASN A 45 -13.63 13.23 -5.26
N ILE A 46 -12.92 13.22 -6.40
CA ILE A 46 -13.09 12.23 -7.47
C ILE A 46 -12.06 11.11 -7.31
N PRO A 47 -12.48 9.87 -6.99
CA PRO A 47 -11.57 8.73 -6.81
C PRO A 47 -10.60 8.51 -7.97
N LEU A 48 -11.10 8.61 -9.20
CA LEU A 48 -10.28 8.41 -10.40
C LEU A 48 -9.13 9.43 -10.49
N GLN A 49 -9.38 10.70 -10.13
CA GLN A 49 -8.32 11.70 -10.09
C GLN A 49 -7.27 11.35 -9.04
N ARG A 50 -7.67 10.93 -7.84
CA ARG A 50 -6.71 10.52 -6.81
C ARG A 50 -5.85 9.35 -7.29
N VAL A 51 -6.46 8.32 -7.86
CA VAL A 51 -5.74 7.16 -8.41
C VAL A 51 -4.73 7.55 -9.50
N ILE A 52 -5.13 8.39 -10.45
CA ILE A 52 -4.25 8.84 -11.54
C ILE A 52 -3.02 9.57 -10.96
N HIS A 53 -3.23 10.46 -10.00
CA HIS A 53 -2.16 11.30 -9.47
C HIS A 53 -1.28 10.60 -8.43
N VAL A 54 -1.81 9.60 -7.72
CA VAL A 54 -1.00 8.67 -6.92
C VAL A 54 0.03 7.98 -7.81
N LYS A 55 -0.34 7.51 -9.00
CA LYS A 55 0.59 6.85 -9.94
C LYS A 55 1.70 7.76 -10.46
N MET A 56 1.57 9.08 -10.28
CA MET A 56 2.58 10.06 -10.66
C MET A 56 3.55 10.40 -9.53
N LEU A 57 3.34 9.91 -8.30
CA LEU A 57 4.12 10.29 -7.12
C LEU A 57 5.62 10.06 -7.32
N HIS A 58 6.03 8.87 -7.79
CA HIS A 58 7.44 8.56 -8.00
C HIS A 58 8.09 9.46 -9.06
N GLU A 59 7.48 9.58 -10.25
CA GLU A 59 8.05 10.39 -11.34
C GLU A 59 8.14 11.87 -10.93
N THR A 60 7.11 12.36 -10.23
CA THR A 60 7.12 13.71 -9.66
C THR A 60 8.25 13.87 -8.64
N ALA A 61 8.46 12.90 -7.75
CA ALA A 61 9.56 12.91 -6.78
C ALA A 61 10.94 13.02 -7.46
N ARG A 62 11.17 12.24 -8.54
CA ARG A 62 12.40 12.33 -9.34
C ARG A 62 12.60 13.71 -9.94
N SER A 63 11.52 14.29 -10.50
CA SER A 63 11.54 15.60 -11.16
C SER A 63 11.85 16.74 -10.18
N VAL A 64 11.26 16.71 -8.98
CA VAL A 64 11.40 17.81 -8.00
C VAL A 64 12.57 17.64 -7.04
N GLY A 65 13.17 16.45 -6.98
CA GLY A 65 14.33 16.15 -6.16
C GLY A 65 14.00 15.85 -4.70
N PHE A 66 15.04 15.45 -3.96
CA PHE A 66 14.94 14.92 -2.59
C PHE A 66 14.23 15.87 -1.62
N GLN A 67 14.68 17.13 -1.57
CA GLN A 67 14.18 18.10 -0.59
C GLN A 67 12.68 18.39 -0.80
N ALA A 68 12.27 18.69 -2.03
CA ALA A 68 10.86 18.95 -2.33
C ALA A 68 9.99 17.70 -2.14
N THR A 69 10.52 16.51 -2.44
CA THR A 69 9.82 15.24 -2.15
C THR A 69 9.55 15.10 -0.65
N CYS A 70 10.56 15.35 0.19
CA CYS A 70 10.43 15.27 1.64
C CYS A 70 9.43 16.29 2.20
N ASP A 71 9.47 17.52 1.69
CA ASP A 71 8.69 18.64 2.22
C ASP A 71 7.24 18.64 1.71
N GLN A 72 6.99 18.14 0.49
CA GLN A 72 5.70 18.33 -0.19
C GLN A 72 5.01 17.02 -0.57
N LEU A 73 5.75 15.95 -0.94
CA LEU A 73 5.13 14.69 -1.36
C LEU A 73 4.95 13.70 -0.22
N LEU A 74 5.95 13.52 0.65
CA LEU A 74 5.84 12.58 1.78
C LEU A 74 4.67 12.89 2.73
N PRO A 75 4.33 14.16 3.04
CA PRO A 75 3.16 14.46 3.87
C PRO A 75 1.82 14.02 3.26
N LEU A 76 1.75 13.81 1.94
CA LEU A 76 0.55 13.36 1.25
C LEU A 76 0.29 11.87 1.43
N LEU A 77 1.31 11.07 1.79
CA LEU A 77 1.18 9.62 1.90
C LEU A 77 0.29 9.17 3.06
N GLU A 78 0.34 9.86 4.21
CA GLU A 78 -0.46 9.52 5.39
C GLU A 78 -1.98 9.55 5.13
N PRO A 79 -2.57 10.64 4.58
CA PRO A 79 -3.99 10.60 4.24
C PRO A 79 -4.31 9.60 3.12
N LEU A 80 -3.38 9.36 2.19
CA LEU A 80 -3.56 8.44 1.07
C LEU A 80 -3.58 6.95 1.47
N VAL A 81 -2.78 6.55 2.47
CA VAL A 81 -2.86 5.19 3.03
C VAL A 81 -4.15 4.95 3.82
N CYS A 82 -4.88 6.03 4.16
CA CYS A 82 -6.17 5.97 4.83
C CYS A 82 -7.33 6.40 3.91
N ASP A 83 -7.12 6.40 2.59
CA ASP A 83 -8.15 6.78 1.63
C ASP A 83 -9.37 5.86 1.74
N VAL A 84 -10.57 6.41 1.60
CA VAL A 84 -11.81 5.63 1.66
C VAL A 84 -11.90 4.61 0.53
N GLU A 85 -11.29 4.91 -0.62
CA GLU A 85 -11.30 4.05 -1.81
C GLU A 85 -10.11 3.10 -1.78
N TYR A 86 -10.38 1.80 -1.71
CA TYR A 86 -9.32 0.78 -1.64
C TYR A 86 -8.38 0.82 -2.85
N VAL A 87 -8.88 1.19 -4.04
CA VAL A 87 -8.08 1.30 -5.26
C VAL A 87 -7.02 2.40 -5.13
N VAL A 88 -7.31 3.47 -4.40
CA VAL A 88 -6.32 4.50 -4.08
C VAL A 88 -5.24 3.90 -3.17
N ARG A 89 -5.63 3.26 -2.06
CA ARG A 89 -4.70 2.63 -1.11
C ARG A 89 -3.82 1.57 -1.78
N GLN A 90 -4.41 0.75 -2.66
CA GLN A 90 -3.69 -0.23 -3.47
C GLN A 90 -2.61 0.43 -4.33
N HIS A 91 -2.95 1.51 -5.03
CA HIS A 91 -1.98 2.20 -5.87
C HIS A 91 -0.94 2.98 -5.07
N VAL A 92 -1.26 3.44 -3.86
CA VAL A 92 -0.30 4.03 -2.93
C VAL A 92 0.72 2.99 -2.48
N ALA A 93 0.29 1.77 -2.17
CA ALA A 93 1.19 0.66 -1.82
C ALA A 93 2.27 0.48 -2.89
N LEU A 94 1.84 0.39 -4.16
CA LEU A 94 2.70 0.21 -5.33
C LEU A 94 3.65 1.39 -5.62
N GLN A 95 3.46 2.55 -4.98
CA GLN A 95 4.40 3.67 -5.10
C GLN A 95 5.55 3.61 -4.09
N PHE A 96 5.44 2.83 -3.00
CA PHE A 96 6.48 2.82 -1.97
C PHE A 96 7.83 2.33 -2.48
N PRO A 97 7.98 1.18 -3.17
CA PRO A 97 9.29 0.70 -3.59
C PRO A 97 10.08 1.70 -4.45
N PRO A 98 9.51 2.27 -5.54
CA PRO A 98 10.28 3.21 -6.36
C PRO A 98 10.53 4.54 -5.66
N LEU A 99 9.65 4.98 -4.75
CA LEU A 99 9.92 6.15 -3.88
C LEU A 99 11.08 5.89 -2.92
N CYS A 100 11.12 4.73 -2.26
CA CYS A 100 12.20 4.33 -1.37
C CYS A 100 13.54 4.30 -2.11
N GLN A 101 13.56 3.65 -3.28
CA GLN A 101 14.74 3.58 -4.12
C GLN A 101 15.26 4.97 -4.48
N PHE A 102 14.38 5.85 -4.97
CA PHE A 102 14.76 7.23 -5.30
C PHE A 102 15.35 7.99 -4.10
N LEU A 103 14.72 7.90 -2.92
CA LEU A 103 15.17 8.63 -1.74
C LEU A 103 16.54 8.16 -1.26
N VAL A 104 16.78 6.84 -1.24
CA VAL A 104 18.07 6.25 -0.86
C VAL A 104 19.15 6.56 -1.90
N GLU A 105 18.82 6.57 -3.19
CA GLU A 105 19.76 6.95 -4.25
C GLU A 105 20.13 8.44 -4.21
N ALA A 106 19.15 9.30 -3.91
CA ALA A 106 19.35 10.75 -3.90
C ALA A 106 20.12 11.24 -2.66
N ASP A 107 19.88 10.64 -1.49
CA ASP A 107 20.63 10.87 -0.26
C ASP A 107 20.70 9.56 0.55
N PRO A 108 21.83 8.84 0.53
CA PRO A 108 21.92 7.52 1.18
C PRO A 108 21.65 7.52 2.68
N ASP A 109 22.06 8.57 3.41
CA ASP A 109 21.90 8.60 4.86
C ASP A 109 20.51 9.10 5.24
N ALA A 110 20.08 10.23 4.68
CA ALA A 110 18.77 10.80 5.00
C ALA A 110 17.63 9.99 4.38
N GLY A 111 17.80 9.49 3.16
CA GLY A 111 16.85 8.63 2.47
C GLY A 111 16.65 7.29 3.17
N TYR A 112 17.73 6.66 3.65
CA TYR A 112 17.62 5.43 4.44
C TYR A 112 16.86 5.67 5.75
N LYS A 113 17.10 6.80 6.41
CA LYS A 113 16.31 7.19 7.58
C LYS A 113 14.83 7.38 7.25
N VAL A 114 14.50 8.01 6.13
CA VAL A 114 13.10 8.16 5.68
C VAL A 114 12.45 6.80 5.38
N LEU A 115 13.18 5.89 4.74
CA LEU A 115 12.72 4.52 4.50
C LEU A 115 12.28 3.85 5.81
N LEU A 116 13.17 3.83 6.81
CA LEU A 116 12.90 3.14 8.09
C LEU A 116 11.85 3.86 8.94
N ASP A 117 11.95 5.19 9.09
CA ASP A 117 11.16 5.96 10.05
C ASP A 117 9.77 6.35 9.52
N LYS A 118 9.58 6.34 8.19
CA LYS A 118 8.32 6.78 7.56
C LYS A 118 7.70 5.74 6.63
N LEU A 119 8.45 5.28 5.63
CA LEU A 119 7.85 4.49 4.55
C LEU A 119 7.50 3.06 4.98
N ILE A 120 8.38 2.40 5.74
CA ILE A 120 8.09 1.08 6.33
C ILE A 120 6.83 1.12 7.23
N PRO A 121 6.71 2.06 8.19
CA PRO A 121 5.48 2.19 8.99
C PRO A 121 4.21 2.42 8.15
N LEU A 122 4.29 3.17 7.05
CA LEU A 122 3.15 3.44 6.19
C LEU A 122 2.71 2.19 5.41
N VAL A 123 3.63 1.46 4.78
CA VAL A 123 3.28 0.21 4.07
C VAL A 123 2.78 -0.86 5.04
N THR A 124 3.30 -0.89 6.28
CA THR A 124 2.83 -1.80 7.34
C THR A 124 1.33 -1.68 7.60
N LYS A 125 0.78 -0.45 7.58
CA LYS A 125 -0.67 -0.22 7.73
C LYS A 125 -1.46 -0.92 6.62
N LEU A 126 -0.94 -0.89 5.38
CA LEU A 126 -1.60 -1.46 4.21
C LEU A 126 -1.47 -3.00 4.13
N VAL A 127 -0.44 -3.59 4.74
CA VAL A 127 -0.34 -5.05 4.84
C VAL A 127 -1.47 -5.64 5.70
N SER A 128 -2.01 -4.86 6.63
CA SER A 128 -3.16 -5.23 7.48
C SER A 128 -4.48 -4.63 7.00
N ASP A 129 -4.57 -4.18 5.74
CA ASP A 129 -5.78 -3.60 5.17
C ASP A 129 -6.94 -4.61 5.13
N ASP A 130 -8.19 -4.15 5.16
CA ASP A 130 -9.36 -5.03 5.06
C ASP A 130 -9.52 -5.64 3.65
N GLN A 131 -9.04 -4.96 2.61
CA GLN A 131 -9.16 -5.41 1.21
C GLN A 131 -7.96 -6.25 0.77
N HIS A 132 -8.25 -7.40 0.17
CA HIS A 132 -7.22 -8.35 -0.28
C HIS A 132 -6.25 -7.75 -1.30
N GLU A 133 -6.77 -6.98 -2.26
CA GLU A 133 -5.99 -6.33 -3.30
C GLU A 133 -4.97 -5.34 -2.73
N VAL A 134 -5.33 -4.64 -1.64
CA VAL A 134 -4.44 -3.72 -0.95
C VAL A 134 -3.36 -4.49 -0.19
N ARG A 135 -3.74 -5.52 0.59
CA ARG A 135 -2.78 -6.36 1.31
C ARG A 135 -1.78 -7.03 0.37
N SER A 136 -2.25 -7.55 -0.77
CA SER A 136 -1.40 -8.20 -1.78
C SER A 136 -0.37 -7.22 -2.34
N ALA A 137 -0.82 -6.02 -2.77
CA ALA A 137 0.07 -4.99 -3.31
C ALA A 137 1.07 -4.48 -2.26
N ALA A 138 0.62 -4.32 -1.00
CA ALA A 138 1.47 -3.91 0.10
C ALA A 138 2.49 -4.98 0.49
N SER A 139 2.12 -6.26 0.42
CA SER A 139 3.03 -7.37 0.71
C SER A 139 4.14 -7.47 -0.34
N GLU A 140 3.79 -7.38 -1.62
CA GLU A 140 4.76 -7.31 -2.73
C GLU A 140 5.70 -6.11 -2.55
N SER A 141 5.14 -4.93 -2.26
CA SER A 141 5.91 -3.71 -2.01
C SER A 141 6.86 -3.84 -0.81
N LEU A 142 6.41 -4.47 0.27
CA LEU A 142 7.25 -4.69 1.45
C LEU A 142 8.43 -5.62 1.16
N VAL A 143 8.23 -6.66 0.33
CA VAL A 143 9.31 -7.55 -0.12
C VAL A 143 10.34 -6.76 -0.92
N GLU A 144 9.91 -5.97 -1.91
CA GLU A 144 10.82 -5.13 -2.71
C GLU A 144 11.58 -4.10 -1.83
N MET A 145 10.88 -3.48 -0.88
CA MET A 145 11.49 -2.53 0.05
C MET A 145 12.50 -3.20 0.99
N ALA A 146 12.28 -4.46 1.38
CA ALA A 146 13.21 -5.19 2.22
C ALA A 146 14.59 -5.35 1.55
N ALA A 147 14.67 -5.42 0.23
CA ALA A 147 15.95 -5.43 -0.49
C ALA A 147 16.80 -4.16 -0.26
N LEU A 148 16.18 -3.05 0.16
CA LEU A 148 16.85 -1.78 0.47
C LEU A 148 17.24 -1.66 1.95
N VAL A 149 16.73 -2.54 2.82
CA VAL A 149 17.00 -2.52 4.27
C VAL A 149 18.28 -3.28 4.58
N LYS A 150 19.16 -2.68 5.39
CA LYS A 150 20.42 -3.31 5.78
C LYS A 150 20.16 -4.55 6.64
N PRO A 151 20.98 -5.62 6.53
CA PRO A 151 20.78 -6.87 7.25
C PRO A 151 20.55 -6.71 8.77
N GLU A 152 21.27 -5.79 9.41
CA GLU A 152 21.15 -5.49 10.84
C GLU A 152 19.78 -4.93 11.26
N ASP A 153 19.06 -4.29 10.34
CA ASP A 153 17.78 -3.63 10.60
C ASP A 153 16.58 -4.51 10.19
N GLN A 154 16.79 -5.54 9.37
CA GLN A 154 15.74 -6.44 8.84
C GLN A 154 14.87 -7.04 9.96
N GLY A 155 15.53 -7.52 11.02
CA GLY A 155 14.83 -8.14 12.15
C GLY A 155 13.88 -7.17 12.85
N GLN A 156 14.32 -5.93 13.08
CA GLN A 156 13.56 -4.92 13.83
C GLN A 156 12.51 -4.20 12.99
N HIS A 157 12.76 -4.00 11.69
CA HIS A 157 11.91 -3.17 10.85
C HIS A 157 11.02 -3.96 9.89
N VAL A 158 11.40 -5.18 9.51
CA VAL A 158 10.67 -5.96 8.50
C VAL A 158 10.05 -7.20 9.12
N LEU A 159 10.84 -8.03 9.81
CA LEU A 159 10.34 -9.28 10.40
C LEU A 159 9.23 -9.04 11.44
N THR A 160 9.33 -7.98 12.24
CA THR A 160 8.30 -7.60 13.22
C THR A 160 6.95 -7.24 12.61
N ILE A 161 6.88 -6.98 11.30
CA ILE A 161 5.62 -6.72 10.60
C ILE A 161 4.88 -8.04 10.33
N VAL A 162 5.62 -9.11 10.04
CA VAL A 162 5.05 -10.40 9.62
C VAL A 162 4.57 -11.22 10.82
N LEU A 163 5.30 -11.15 11.95
CA LEU A 163 5.02 -11.95 13.14
C LEU A 163 3.60 -11.78 13.71
N PRO A 164 3.02 -10.57 13.81
CA PRO A 164 1.64 -10.40 14.29
C PRO A 164 0.61 -11.00 13.33
N LEU A 165 0.86 -10.94 12.02
CA LEU A 165 -0.04 -11.48 11.00
C LEU A 165 -0.07 -13.01 11.03
N ALA A 166 1.08 -13.63 11.26
CA ALA A 166 1.21 -15.08 11.40
C ALA A 166 0.46 -15.63 12.61
N HIS A 167 0.37 -14.84 13.68
CA HIS A 167 -0.25 -15.19 14.96
C HIS A 167 -1.67 -14.64 15.14
N ASP A 168 -2.30 -14.15 14.08
CA ASP A 168 -3.68 -13.68 14.15
C ASP A 168 -4.65 -14.87 14.05
N ASP A 169 -5.03 -15.42 15.22
CA ASP A 169 -5.93 -16.58 15.32
C ASP A 169 -7.32 -16.30 14.71
N ASP A 170 -7.76 -15.05 14.75
CA ASP A 170 -9.11 -14.63 14.33
C ASP A 170 -9.18 -14.31 12.83
N ASN A 171 -8.05 -14.08 12.16
CA ASN A 171 -7.98 -13.66 10.77
C ASN A 171 -7.11 -14.58 9.90
N GLU A 172 -7.73 -15.61 9.31
CA GLU A 172 -7.06 -16.55 8.40
C GLU A 172 -6.35 -15.86 7.23
N GLN A 173 -6.91 -14.74 6.78
CA GLN A 173 -6.43 -14.04 5.61
C GLN A 173 -5.16 -13.24 5.90
N PHE A 174 -4.95 -12.81 7.15
CA PHE A 174 -3.66 -12.27 7.59
C PHE A 174 -2.61 -13.38 7.71
N ARG A 175 -2.99 -14.57 8.18
CA ARG A 175 -2.08 -15.73 8.20
C ARG A 175 -1.65 -16.16 6.80
N ILE A 176 -2.55 -16.11 5.81
CA ILE A 176 -2.23 -16.31 4.39
C ILE A 176 -1.23 -15.26 3.89
N SER A 177 -1.46 -13.98 4.18
CA SER A 177 -0.52 -12.91 3.83
C SER A 177 0.85 -13.10 4.50
N ALA A 178 0.89 -13.59 5.74
CA ALA A 178 2.13 -13.89 6.45
C ALA A 178 2.94 -14.99 5.76
N VAL A 179 2.30 -16.07 5.29
CA VAL A 179 2.98 -17.13 4.51
C VAL A 179 3.61 -16.56 3.24
N SER A 180 2.86 -15.75 2.48
CA SER A 180 3.37 -15.10 1.27
C SER A 180 4.56 -14.18 1.57
N LEU A 181 4.47 -13.40 2.65
CA LEU A 181 5.54 -12.51 3.10
C LEU A 181 6.78 -13.28 3.54
N TYR A 182 6.66 -14.33 4.35
CA TYR A 182 7.81 -15.17 4.73
C TYR A 182 8.51 -15.75 3.51
N ASN A 183 7.74 -16.23 2.52
CA ASN A 183 8.31 -16.76 1.29
C ASN A 183 9.09 -15.70 0.49
N GLY A 184 8.53 -14.50 0.33
CA GLY A 184 9.18 -13.40 -0.37
C GLY A 184 10.40 -12.84 0.38
N LEU A 185 10.31 -12.72 1.70
CA LEU A 185 11.36 -12.11 2.52
C LEU A 185 12.52 -13.06 2.86
N ALA A 186 12.33 -14.37 2.70
CA ALA A 186 13.35 -15.38 3.05
C ALA A 186 14.69 -15.16 2.32
N GLU A 187 14.68 -14.60 1.11
CA GLU A 187 15.90 -14.29 0.37
C GLU A 187 16.70 -13.12 0.95
N HIS A 188 16.06 -12.24 1.74
CA HIS A 188 16.68 -11.06 2.35
C HIS A 188 17.15 -11.29 3.79
N PHE A 189 16.48 -12.18 4.53
CA PHE A 189 16.75 -12.40 5.95
C PHE A 189 18.01 -13.22 6.25
N GLY A 190 18.58 -13.89 5.26
CA GLY A 190 19.75 -14.73 5.46
C GLY A 190 19.46 -15.95 6.35
N PRO A 191 20.43 -16.87 6.51
CA PRO A 191 20.18 -18.17 7.15
C PRO A 191 19.83 -18.07 8.63
N GLU A 192 20.40 -17.11 9.36
CA GLU A 192 20.25 -16.99 10.81
C GLU A 192 18.83 -16.57 11.19
N LEU A 193 18.32 -15.46 10.63
CA LEU A 193 16.94 -15.02 10.87
C LEU A 193 15.93 -16.03 10.34
N CYS A 194 16.18 -16.63 9.18
CA CYS A 194 15.30 -17.65 8.63
C CYS A 194 15.19 -18.88 9.54
N GLN A 195 16.31 -19.38 10.09
CA GLN A 195 16.29 -20.54 10.99
C GLN A 195 15.66 -20.22 12.34
N GLN A 196 15.90 -19.03 12.87
CA GLN A 196 15.41 -18.64 14.20
C GLN A 196 13.94 -18.26 14.21
N PHE A 197 13.43 -17.65 13.14
CA PHE A 197 12.09 -17.07 13.11
C PHE A 197 11.26 -17.61 11.95
N CYS A 198 11.68 -17.51 10.69
CA CYS A 198 10.81 -17.86 9.57
C CYS A 198 10.44 -19.35 9.54
N VAL A 199 11.40 -20.25 9.78
CA VAL A 199 11.18 -21.71 9.74
C VAL A 199 10.21 -22.16 10.83
N PRO A 200 10.40 -21.81 12.12
CA PRO A 200 9.42 -22.12 13.17
C PRO A 200 8.01 -21.64 12.85
N GLU A 201 7.88 -20.41 12.34
CA GLU A 201 6.59 -19.80 12.02
C GLU A 201 5.91 -20.51 10.84
N LEU A 202 6.64 -20.85 9.78
CA LEU A 202 6.09 -21.61 8.66
C LEU A 202 5.68 -23.04 9.06
N ILE A 203 6.40 -23.69 9.98
CA ILE A 203 5.99 -24.99 10.53
C ILE A 203 4.68 -24.82 11.32
N SER A 204 4.60 -23.83 12.20
CA SER A 204 3.39 -23.50 12.97
C SER A 204 2.19 -23.28 12.05
N LEU A 205 2.35 -22.46 11.01
CA LEU A 205 1.33 -22.18 10.00
C LEU A 205 0.96 -23.44 9.18
N SER A 206 1.89 -24.33 8.88
CA SER A 206 1.57 -25.58 8.16
C SER A 206 0.65 -26.52 8.96
N GLU A 207 0.63 -26.36 10.29
CA GLU A 207 -0.25 -27.10 11.17
C GLU A 207 -1.61 -26.40 11.34
N ASP A 208 -1.85 -25.22 10.78
CA ASP A 208 -3.13 -24.53 10.86
C ASP A 208 -4.24 -25.29 10.12
N PRO A 209 -5.45 -25.42 10.69
CA PRO A 209 -6.59 -26.01 10.01
C PRO A 209 -6.86 -25.43 8.61
N VAL A 210 -6.69 -24.12 8.44
CA VAL A 210 -6.90 -23.41 7.17
C VAL A 210 -5.99 -23.97 6.07
N PHE A 211 -4.73 -24.27 6.37
CA PHE A 211 -3.76 -24.76 5.37
C PHE A 211 -3.80 -26.28 5.17
N ARG A 212 -4.33 -27.04 6.14
CA ARG A 212 -4.51 -28.51 5.99
C ARG A 212 -5.58 -28.90 4.98
N GLU A 213 -6.57 -28.04 4.71
CA GLU A 213 -7.62 -28.32 3.73
C GLU A 213 -7.15 -28.17 2.27
N TRP A 214 -5.94 -27.63 2.05
CA TRP A 214 -5.37 -27.36 0.73
C TRP A 214 -4.23 -28.33 0.32
N SER A 215 -3.87 -29.28 1.20
CA SER A 215 -2.84 -30.32 0.98
C SER A 215 -3.44 -31.69 0.67
#